data_AF-A0A8J8B0Y0-F1
#
_entry.id   AF-A0A8J8B0Y0-F1
#
_cell.length_a   1.000
_cell.length_b   1.000
_cell.length_c   1.000
_cell.angle_alpha   90.00
_cell.angle_beta   90.00
_cell.angle_gamma   90.00
#
_symmetry.space_group_name_H-M   'P 1'
#
loop_
_entity.id
_entity.type
_entity.pdbx_description
1 polymer ?
#
loop_
_entity_poly.entity_id
_entity_poly.type
_entity_poly.pdbx_seq_one_letter_code
_entity_poly.pdbx_strand_id
1 'polypeptide(L)'
;MTKQKRDQYTEMINRREITIEMLINCIANLEPLISKSAYEMKKYKYALSDNSEYYFKRYIGFRNIIMKILNSPPLEEIREIIKGYKKSDIVSNVMRDQIMELIISKDFTLVE
;
A
#
# COMPACT_ATOMS: atom_id res chain seq x y z
N MET A 1 13.12 -2.48 7.79
CA MET A 1 12.35 -1.59 8.65
C MET A 1 12.85 -1.92 10.01
N THR A 2 13.61 -0.98 10.53
CA THR A 2 14.15 -1.09 11.88
C THR A 2 12.99 -1.19 12.86
N LYS A 3 13.24 -1.79 14.03
CA LYS A 3 12.26 -1.86 15.11
C LYS A 3 11.73 -0.47 15.47
N GLN A 4 12.62 0.51 15.61
CA GLN A 4 12.28 1.89 15.92
C GLN A 4 11.28 2.50 14.93
N LYS A 5 11.52 2.36 13.61
CA LYS A 5 10.62 2.89 12.58
C LYS A 5 9.26 2.18 12.58
N ARG A 6 9.25 0.88 12.84
CA ARG A 6 8.02 0.10 13.00
C ARG A 6 7.20 0.60 14.19
N ASP A 7 7.85 0.79 15.34
CA ASP A 7 7.20 1.22 16.57
C ASP A 7 6.62 2.64 16.40
N GLN A 8 7.39 3.54 15.77
CA GLN A 8 6.94 4.88 15.41
C GLN A 8 5.70 4.85 14.51
N TYR A 9 5.72 4.10 13.40
CA TYR A 9 4.56 4.00 12.51
C TYR A 9 3.35 3.39 13.21
N THR A 10 3.57 2.43 14.10
CA THR A 10 2.49 1.83 14.90
C THR A 10 1.84 2.87 15.80
N GLU A 11 2.64 3.70 16.48
CA GLU A 11 2.15 4.78 17.33
C GLU A 11 1.36 5.83 16.53
N MET A 12 1.86 6.21 15.35
CA MET A 12 1.16 7.14 14.45
C MET A 12 -0.19 6.57 13.96
N ILE A 13 -0.21 5.30 13.52
CA ILE A 13 -1.45 4.62 13.14
C ILE A 13 -2.46 4.63 14.30
N ASN A 14 -2.01 4.35 15.52
CA ASN A 14 -2.88 4.37 16.70
C ASN A 14 -3.41 5.77 17.03
N ARG A 15 -2.63 6.82 16.73
CA ARG A 15 -3.05 8.22 16.82
C ARG A 15 -3.85 8.71 15.62
N ARG A 16 -4.11 7.83 14.63
CA ARG A 16 -4.80 8.16 13.38
C ARG A 16 -4.02 9.19 12.55
N GLU A 17 -2.71 9.20 12.69
CA GLU A 17 -1.79 10.05 11.94
C GLU A 17 -1.19 9.26 10.80
N ILE A 18 -1.20 9.82 9.60
CA ILE A 18 -0.62 9.23 8.40
C ILE A 18 0.33 10.23 7.76
N THR A 19 1.55 9.81 7.46
CA THR A 19 2.51 10.63 6.69
C THR A 19 2.48 10.28 5.21
N ILE A 20 2.96 11.21 4.38
CA ILE A 20 3.25 10.94 2.96
C ILE A 20 4.19 9.74 2.80
N GLU A 21 5.19 9.61 3.67
CA GLU A 21 6.12 8.48 3.64
C GLU A 21 5.41 7.14 3.87
N MET A 22 4.46 7.07 4.79
CA MET A 22 3.66 5.87 5.03
C MET A 22 2.82 5.49 3.80
N LEU A 23 2.23 6.48 3.13
CA LEU A 23 1.47 6.29 1.89
C LEU A 23 2.33 5.73 0.76
N ILE A 24 3.53 6.29 0.55
CA ILE A 24 4.48 5.79 -0.45
C ILE A 24 4.94 4.37 -0.10
N ASN A 25 5.20 4.08 1.17
CA ASN A 25 5.51 2.73 1.63
C ASN A 25 4.36 1.74 1.38
N CYS A 26 3.11 2.15 1.55
CA CYS A 26 1.96 1.34 1.18
C CYS A 26 1.94 1.02 -0.31
N ILE A 27 2.27 1.97 -1.19
CA ILE A 27 2.39 1.70 -2.63
C ILE A 27 3.53 0.71 -2.91
N ALA A 28 4.69 0.88 -2.27
CA ALA A 28 5.81 -0.05 -2.37
C ALA A 28 5.43 -1.48 -1.95
N ASN A 29 4.57 -1.62 -0.94
CA ASN A 29 4.01 -2.90 -0.52
C ASN A 29 3.01 -3.47 -1.55
N LEU A 30 2.18 -2.62 -2.16
CA LEU A 30 1.10 -3.02 -3.07
C LEU A 30 1.60 -3.48 -4.45
N GLU A 31 2.57 -2.80 -5.06
CA GLU A 31 3.06 -3.12 -6.42
C GLU A 31 3.47 -4.59 -6.64
N PRO A 32 4.23 -5.26 -5.75
CA PRO A 32 4.54 -6.67 -5.92
C PRO A 32 3.30 -7.58 -5.73
N LEU A 33 2.34 -7.20 -4.89
CA LEU A 33 1.10 -7.96 -4.70
C LEU A 33 0.18 -7.85 -5.91
N ILE A 34 0.06 -6.66 -6.49
CA ILE A 34 -0.65 -6.42 -7.75
C ILE A 34 -0.04 -7.28 -8.85
N SER A 35 1.29 -7.26 -8.98
CA SER A 35 2.02 -8.03 -9.99
C SER A 35 1.81 -9.55 -9.83
N LYS A 36 1.85 -10.04 -8.58
CA LYS A 36 1.60 -11.44 -8.26
C LYS A 36 0.15 -11.84 -8.60
N SER A 37 -0.83 -11.06 -8.16
CA SER A 37 -2.24 -11.35 -8.45
C SER A 37 -2.55 -11.29 -9.94
N ALA A 38 -1.97 -10.35 -10.69
CA ALA A 38 -2.10 -10.29 -12.15
C ALA A 38 -1.52 -11.53 -12.85
N TYR A 39 -0.35 -11.99 -12.40
CA TYR A 39 0.27 -13.21 -12.93
C TYR A 39 -0.60 -14.44 -12.65
N GLU A 40 -1.12 -14.58 -11.43
CA GLU A 40 -2.00 -15.69 -11.06
C GLU A 40 -3.31 -15.66 -11.85
N MET A 41 -3.95 -14.50 -12.01
CA MET A 41 -5.14 -14.34 -12.84
C MET A 41 -4.89 -14.81 -14.28
N LYS A 42 -3.74 -14.45 -14.87
CA LYS A 42 -3.39 -14.86 -16.24
C LYS A 42 -3.12 -16.36 -16.33
N LYS A 43 -2.39 -16.91 -15.35
CA LYS A 43 -1.96 -18.32 -15.34
C LYS A 43 -3.11 -19.29 -15.05
N TYR A 44 -4.02 -18.91 -14.16
CA TYR A 44 -5.11 -19.76 -13.67
C TYR A 44 -6.48 -19.31 -14.17
N LYS A 45 -6.54 -18.58 -15.29
CA LYS A 45 -7.78 -18.01 -15.87
C LYS A 45 -8.95 -19.01 -16.01
N TYR A 46 -8.64 -20.31 -16.17
CA TYR A 46 -9.64 -21.38 -16.34
C TYR A 46 -9.87 -22.23 -15.08
N ALA A 47 -9.08 -22.04 -14.03
CA ALA A 47 -9.31 -22.63 -12.72
C ALA A 47 -9.98 -21.56 -11.86
N LEU A 48 -11.22 -21.81 -11.43
CA LEU A 48 -12.03 -20.97 -10.54
C LEU A 48 -11.21 -20.41 -9.36
N SER A 49 -10.56 -19.27 -9.58
CA SER A 49 -9.76 -18.58 -8.57
C SER A 49 -10.26 -17.15 -8.49
N ASP A 50 -11.54 -17.01 -8.16
CA ASP A 50 -12.21 -15.74 -7.85
C ASP A 50 -11.39 -14.89 -6.87
N ASN A 51 -10.58 -15.55 -6.05
CA ASN A 51 -9.65 -14.94 -5.11
C ASN A 51 -8.59 -14.05 -5.78
N SER A 52 -7.95 -14.46 -6.88
CA SER A 52 -6.86 -13.68 -7.49
C SER A 52 -7.39 -12.41 -8.17
N GLU A 53 -8.58 -12.48 -8.79
CA GLU A 53 -9.26 -11.30 -9.34
C GLU A 53 -9.72 -10.35 -8.22
N TYR A 54 -10.29 -10.88 -7.14
CA TYR A 54 -10.65 -10.10 -5.96
C TYR A 54 -9.44 -9.34 -5.40
N TYR A 55 -8.33 -10.03 -5.16
CA TYR A 55 -7.11 -9.42 -4.62
C TYR A 55 -6.52 -8.38 -5.57
N PHE A 56 -6.48 -8.67 -6.88
CA PHE A 56 -6.00 -7.70 -7.87
C PHE A 56 -6.83 -6.42 -7.85
N LYS A 57 -8.17 -6.52 -7.91
CA LYS A 57 -9.07 -5.37 -7.84
C LYS A 57 -8.92 -4.61 -6.52
N ARG A 58 -8.80 -5.32 -5.40
CA ARG A 58 -8.60 -4.74 -4.06
C ARG A 58 -7.30 -3.93 -3.99
N TYR A 59 -6.17 -4.50 -4.42
CA TYR A 59 -4.88 -3.82 -4.35
C TYR A 59 -4.77 -2.64 -5.31
N ILE A 60 -5.33 -2.75 -6.51
CA ILE A 60 -5.46 -1.62 -7.45
C ILE A 60 -6.33 -0.52 -6.84
N GLY A 61 -7.46 -0.88 -6.21
CA GLY A 61 -8.32 0.06 -5.51
C GLY A 61 -7.57 0.82 -4.41
N PHE A 62 -6.83 0.10 -3.56
CA PHE A 62 -6.01 0.68 -2.51
C PHE A 62 -4.97 1.66 -3.07
N ARG A 63 -4.21 1.24 -4.10
CA ARG A 63 -3.24 2.11 -4.77
C ARG A 63 -3.90 3.38 -5.30
N ASN A 64 -5.02 3.25 -6.00
CA ASN A 64 -5.71 4.39 -6.60
C ASN A 64 -6.23 5.39 -5.54
N ILE A 65 -6.68 4.90 -4.38
CA ILE A 65 -7.07 5.76 -3.27
C ILE A 65 -5.85 6.53 -2.74
N ILE A 66 -4.72 5.85 -2.51
CA ILE A 66 -3.49 6.50 -2.05
C ILE A 66 -3.02 7.55 -3.07
N MET A 67 -3.00 7.21 -4.35
CA MET A 67 -2.60 8.14 -5.42
C MET A 67 -3.46 9.41 -5.41
N LYS A 68 -4.78 9.30 -5.16
CA LYS A 68 -5.65 10.47 -5.02
C LYS A 68 -5.25 11.36 -3.85
N ILE A 69 -4.89 10.79 -2.70
CA ILE A 69 -4.44 11.54 -1.52
C ILE A 69 -3.12 12.27 -1.81
N LEU A 70 -2.23 11.64 -2.57
CA LEU A 70 -0.97 12.24 -2.99
C LEU A 70 -1.13 13.33 -4.07
N ASN A 71 -2.37 13.74 -4.41
CA ASN A 71 -2.70 14.64 -5.52
C ASN A 71 -2.39 14.08 -6.92
N SER A 72 -2.57 12.77 -7.10
CA SER A 72 -2.43 12.03 -8.36
C SER A 72 -1.11 12.30 -9.11
N PRO A 73 0.05 12.15 -8.46
CA PRO A 73 1.33 12.26 -9.14
C PRO A 73 1.44 11.18 -10.22
N PRO A 74 2.26 11.35 -11.26
CA PRO A 74 2.56 10.29 -12.20
C PRO A 74 3.06 9.04 -11.46
N LEU A 75 2.55 7.85 -11.84
CA LEU A 75 2.93 6.59 -11.19
C LEU A 75 4.44 6.33 -11.31
N GLU A 76 5.03 6.77 -12.40
CA GLU A 76 6.46 6.71 -12.70
C GLU A 76 7.28 7.46 -11.65
N GLU A 77 6.86 8.65 -11.21
CA GLU A 77 7.54 9.42 -10.16
C GLU A 77 7.54 8.66 -8.83
N ILE A 78 6.38 8.10 -8.46
CA ILE A 78 6.26 7.27 -7.26
C ILE A 78 7.14 6.03 -7.36
N ARG A 79 7.22 5.40 -8.53
CA ARG A 79 8.10 4.25 -8.77
C ARG A 79 9.58 4.59 -8.63
N GLU A 80 10.01 5.76 -9.11
CA GLU A 80 11.39 6.22 -8.91
C GLU A 80 11.70 6.41 -7.42
N ILE A 81 10.79 6.99 -6.64
CA ILE A 81 10.96 7.11 -5.17
C ILE A 81 11.08 5.72 -4.52
N ILE A 82 10.20 4.78 -4.92
CA ILE A 82 10.17 3.43 -4.36
C ILE A 82 11.43 2.62 -4.69
N LYS A 83 12.11 2.86 -5.83
CA LYS A 83 13.38 2.17 -6.15
C LYS A 83 14.45 2.40 -5.07
N GLY A 84 14.42 3.52 -4.37
CA GLY A 84 15.31 3.80 -3.25
C GLY A 84 14.99 3.01 -1.98
N TYR A 85 13.81 2.38 -1.88
CA TYR A 85 13.39 1.68 -0.68
C TYR A 85 13.98 0.28 -0.65
N LYS A 86 14.65 -0.07 0.45
CA LYS A 86 15.01 -1.46 0.70
C LYS A 86 13.75 -2.24 1.04
N LYS A 87 13.62 -3.46 0.53
CA LYS A 87 12.47 -4.35 0.84
C LYS A 87 12.24 -4.53 2.34
N SER A 88 13.31 -4.50 3.13
CA SER A 88 13.21 -4.53 4.58
C SER A 88 12.35 -3.39 5.11
N ASP A 89 12.48 -2.20 4.54
CA ASP A 89 11.98 -0.91 5.05
C ASP A 89 10.52 -0.62 4.71
N ILE A 90 9.93 -1.45 3.85
CA ILE A 90 8.52 -1.39 3.45
C ILE A 90 7.62 -1.79 4.62
N VAL A 91 6.48 -1.11 4.76
CA VAL A 91 5.44 -1.47 5.74
C VAL A 91 4.97 -2.91 5.58
N SER A 92 4.59 -3.53 6.70
CA SER A 92 4.01 -4.87 6.69
C SER A 92 2.60 -4.84 6.07
N ASN A 93 2.11 -6.00 5.66
CA ASN A 93 0.74 -6.12 5.15
C ASN A 93 -0.29 -5.67 6.20
N VAL A 94 -0.06 -6.00 7.48
CA VAL A 94 -0.93 -5.61 8.60
C VAL A 94 -0.99 -4.09 8.72
N MET A 95 0.17 -3.42 8.72
CA MET A 95 0.23 -1.96 8.80
C MET A 95 -0.43 -1.29 7.59
N ARG A 96 -0.18 -1.80 6.38
CA ARG A 96 -0.86 -1.32 5.19
C ARG A 96 -2.37 -1.43 5.35
N ASP A 97 -2.88 -2.57 5.81
CA ASP A 97 -4.32 -2.76 5.96
C ASP A 97 -4.92 -1.81 7.01
N GLN A 98 -4.25 -1.59 8.14
CA GLN A 98 -4.66 -0.59 9.14
C GLN A 98 -4.67 0.84 8.57
N ILE A 99 -3.62 1.23 7.83
CA ILE A 99 -3.55 2.52 7.13
C ILE A 99 -4.70 2.66 6.14
N MET A 100 -5.00 1.61 5.38
CA MET A 100 -6.10 1.61 4.42
C MET A 100 -7.47 1.69 5.10
N GLU A 101 -7.65 1.04 6.23
CA GLU A 101 -8.89 1.14 7.03
C GLU A 101 -9.13 2.59 7.46
N LEU A 102 -8.11 3.27 8.01
CA LEU A 102 -8.18 4.68 8.40
C LEU A 102 -8.50 5.60 7.20
N ILE A 103 -7.87 5.35 6.05
CA ILE A 103 -8.12 6.12 4.83
C ILE A 103 -9.56 5.93 4.32
N ILE A 104 -10.05 4.69 4.29
CA ILE A 104 -11.38 4.36 3.78
C ILE A 104 -12.46 4.91 4.72
N SER A 105 -12.25 4.83 6.04
CA SER A 105 -13.16 5.42 7.03
C SER A 105 -13.06 6.95 7.11
N LYS A 106 -12.07 7.56 6.42
CA LYS A 106 -11.72 8.98 6.51
C LYS A 106 -11.39 9.44 7.93
N ASP A 107 -10.92 8.51 8.75
CA ASP A 107 -10.60 8.71 10.15
C ASP A 107 -9.09 8.87 10.33
N PHE A 108 -8.52 9.90 9.70
CA PHE A 108 -7.10 10.18 9.78
C PHE A 108 -6.80 11.67 9.62
N THR A 109 -5.67 12.07 10.18
CA THR A 109 -5.02 13.35 9.90
C THR A 109 -3.77 13.11 9.08
N LEU A 110 -3.65 13.79 7.95
CA LEU A 110 -2.41 13.81 7.19
C LEU A 110 -1.43 14.74 7.90
N VAL A 111 -0.28 14.21 8.29
CA VAL A 111 0.78 14.94 8.99
C VAL A 111 2.02 15.04 8.11
N GLU A 112 2.69 16.19 8.17
CA GLU A 112 3.92 16.49 7.44
C GLU A 112 5.15 15.76 8.03
#